data_AF-A0A1F4WIB7-F1
#
_entry.id   AF-A0A1F4WIB7-F1
#
_cell.length_a   1.000
_cell.length_b   1.000
_cell.length_c   1.000
_cell.angle_alpha   90.00
_cell.angle_beta   90.00
_cell.angle_gamma   90.00
#
_symmetry.space_group_name_H-M   'P 1'
#
loop_
_entity.id
_entity.type
_entity.pdbx_description
1 polymer ?
#
loop_
_entity_poly.entity_id
_entity_poly.type
_entity_poly.pdbx_seq_one_letter_code
_entity_poly.pdbx_strand_id
1 'polypeptide(L)' 'MPEPDGIEVLEKLKADLETANIPVVILTNLSGKHDRELALSKGAADYWVKKDLNLAELGKRVKTVLEKKNG' A
#
# COMPACT_ATOMS: atom_id res chain seq x y z
N MET A 1 -16.30 -4.50 17.69
CA MET A 1 -14.87 -4.17 17.94
C MET A 1 -14.42 -3.36 16.73
N PRO A 2 -13.84 -2.16 16.88
CA PRO A 2 -13.33 -1.44 15.72
C PRO A 2 -12.13 -2.20 15.15
N GLU A 3 -12.17 -2.49 13.86
CA GLU A 3 -11.02 -3.05 13.14
C GLU A 3 -9.94 -1.94 13.03
N PRO A 4 -8.65 -2.27 13.18
CA PRO A 4 -7.57 -1.30 13.07
C PRO A 4 -7.55 -0.68 11.66
N ASP A 5 -7.25 0.62 11.58
CA ASP A 5 -7.17 1.31 10.30
C ASP A 5 -5.97 0.80 9.47
N GLY A 6 -6.11 0.82 8.14
CA GLY A 6 -5.07 0.33 7.23
C GLY A 6 -3.73 1.07 7.38
N ILE A 7 -3.75 2.34 7.81
CA ILE A 7 -2.54 3.13 8.06
C ILE A 7 -1.84 2.67 9.35
N GLU A 8 -2.59 2.39 10.41
CA GLU A 8 -2.01 1.88 11.67
C GLU A 8 -1.32 0.52 11.46
N VAL A 9 -1.91 -0.33 10.62
CA VAL A 9 -1.30 -1.61 10.25
C VAL A 9 0.00 -1.39 9.46
N LEU A 10 -0.01 -0.46 8.49
CA LEU A 10 1.20 -0.09 7.74
C LEU A 10 2.32 0.38 8.67
N GLU A 11 2.02 1.25 9.62
CA GLU A 11 3.02 1.76 10.57
C GLU A 11 3.65 0.64 11.39
N LYS A 12 2.85 -0.30 11.89
CA LYS A 12 3.36 -1.48 12.61
C LYS A 12 4.26 -2.34 11.73
N LEU A 13 3.86 -2.61 10.49
CA LEU A 13 4.65 -3.39 9.54
C LEU A 13 5.97 -2.71 9.17
N LYS A 14 5.99 -1.38 9.12
CA LYS A 14 7.18 -0.59 8.78
C LYS A 14 8.12 -0.37 9.98
N ALA A 15 7.61 -0.44 11.20
CA ALA A 15 8.38 -0.34 12.43
C ALA A 15 9.09 -1.65 12.81
N ASP A 16 8.57 -2.80 12.40
CA ASP A 16 9.15 -4.12 12.68
C ASP A 16 10.27 -4.48 11.68
N LEU A 17 11.45 -4.85 12.18
CA LEU A 17 12.63 -5.16 11.37
C LEU A 17 12.42 -6.37 10.43
N GLU A 18 11.59 -7.34 10.82
CA GLU A 18 11.31 -8.53 10.03
C GLU A 18 10.39 -8.21 8.83
N THR A 19 9.53 -7.20 8.97
CA THR A 19 8.54 -6.83 7.93
C THR A 19 8.81 -5.51 7.24
N ALA A 20 9.68 -4.65 7.75
CA ALA A 20 9.92 -3.29 7.24
C ALA A 20 10.29 -3.26 5.75
N ASN A 21 11.07 -4.25 5.32
CA ASN A 21 11.53 -4.39 3.93
C ASN A 21 10.45 -4.94 2.99
N ILE A 22 9.31 -5.43 3.48
CA ILE A 22 8.23 -5.95 2.63
C ILE A 22 7.49 -4.76 2.00
N PRO A 23 7.30 -4.73 0.67
CA PRO A 23 6.53 -3.65 0.03
C PRO A 23 5.05 -3.82 0.37
N VAL A 24 4.45 -2.79 0.95
CA VAL A 24 3.03 -2.80 1.35
C VAL A 24 2.26 -1.88 0.42
N VAL A 25 1.18 -2.37 -0.17
CA VAL A 25 0.28 -1.59 -1.02
C VAL A 25 -1.06 -1.46 -0.32
N ILE A 26 -1.57 -0.24 -0.20
CA ILE A 26 -2.90 -0.01 0.37
C ILE A 26 -3.95 -0.15 -0.72
N LEU A 27 -4.99 -0.95 -0.45
CA LEU A 27 -6.13 -1.15 -1.34
C LEU A 27 -7.42 -0.67 -0.68
N THR A 28 -8.03 0.37 -1.21
CA THR A 28 -9.15 1.06 -0.54
C THR A 28 -10.19 1.58 -1.52
N ASN A 29 -11.38 1.91 -1.03
CA ASN A 29 -12.41 2.57 -1.83
C ASN A 29 -12.34 4.12 -1.72
N LEU A 30 -11.45 4.62 -0.85
CA LEU A 30 -11.22 6.05 -0.64
C LEU A 30 -10.29 6.58 -1.72
N SER A 31 -10.79 7.53 -2.52
CA SER A 31 -10.02 8.21 -3.57
C SER A 31 -9.43 9.55 -3.11
N GLY A 32 -9.33 9.76 -1.79
CA GLY A 32 -8.81 10.99 -1.21
C GLY A 32 -7.33 11.19 -1.51
N LYS A 33 -6.95 12.38 -2.00
CA LYS A 33 -5.55 12.74 -2.23
C LYS A 33 -4.75 12.71 -0.92
N HIS A 34 -5.36 13.19 0.16
CA HIS A 34 -4.74 13.26 1.48
C HIS A 34 -4.36 11.87 2.02
N ASP A 35 -5.27 10.90 1.92
CA ASP A 35 -5.03 9.52 2.39
C ASP A 35 -3.89 8.86 1.61
N ARG A 36 -3.83 9.11 0.29
CA ARG A 36 -2.74 8.64 -0.56
C ARG A 36 -1.40 9.25 -0.14
N GLU A 37 -1.34 10.57 0.03
CA GLU A 37 -0.11 11.26 0.44
C GLU A 37 0.36 10.79 1.82
N LEU A 38 -0.56 10.61 2.76
CA LEU A 38 -0.28 10.07 4.09
C LEU A 38 0.29 8.65 4.00
N ALA A 39 -0.38 7.73 3.29
CA ALA A 39 0.06 6.35 3.14
C ALA A 39 1.48 6.25 2.56
N LEU A 40 1.77 7.02 1.49
CA LEU A 40 3.09 7.04 0.87
C LEU A 40 4.14 7.62 1.82
N SER A 41 3.81 8.70 2.54
CA SER A 41 4.70 9.28 3.57
C SER A 41 5.00 8.32 4.72
N LYS A 42 4.11 7.35 4.99
CA LYS A 42 4.28 6.30 6.01
C LYS A 42 4.99 5.05 5.50
N GLY A 43 5.46 5.06 4.24
CA GLY A 43 6.24 3.97 3.66
C GLY A 43 5.43 2.91 2.92
N ALA A 44 4.19 3.22 2.53
CA ALA A 44 3.49 2.42 1.53
C ALA A 44 4.24 2.47 0.20
N ALA A 45 4.37 1.32 -0.45
CA ALA A 45 4.95 1.21 -1.78
C ALA A 45 4.02 1.80 -2.85
N ASP A 46 2.70 1.65 -2.66
CA ASP A 46 1.69 2.27 -3.51
C ASP A 46 0.32 2.35 -2.79
N TYR A 47 -0.61 3.09 -3.39
CA TYR A 47 -1.98 3.26 -2.91
C TYR A 47 -2.96 3.11 -4.08
N TRP A 48 -3.82 2.10 -4.03
CA TRP A 48 -4.74 1.75 -5.09
C TRP A 48 -6.20 1.93 -4.65
N VAL A 49 -6.96 2.60 -5.52
CA VAL A 49 -8.40 2.73 -5.37
C VAL A 49 -9.07 1.55 -6.08
N LYS A 50 -9.90 0.78 -5.35
CA LYS A 50 -10.58 -0.43 -5.84
C LYS A 50 -11.36 -0.20 -7.13
N LYS A 51 -11.98 0.97 -7.28
CA LYS A 51 -12.75 1.35 -8.48
C LYS A 51 -11.87 1.53 -9.72
N ASP A 52 -10.61 1.89 -9.54
CA ASP A 52 -9.65 2.16 -10.62
C ASP A 52 -8.76 0.94 -10.93
N LEU A 53 -9.08 -0.22 -10.34
CA LEU A 53 -8.38 -1.47 -10.53
C LEU A 53 -9.14 -2.37 -11.48
N ASN A 54 -8.58 -2.51 -12.69
CA ASN A 54 -8.92 -3.61 -13.58
C ASN A 54 -8.07 -4.83 -13.20
N LEU A 55 -8.70 -6.00 -13.04
CA LEU A 55 -7.99 -7.26 -12.75
C LEU A 55 -6.91 -7.58 -13.79
N ALA A 56 -7.14 -7.23 -15.06
CA ALA A 56 -6.15 -7.41 -16.11
C ALA A 56 -4.87 -6.55 -15.91
N GLU A 57 -4.99 -5.42 -15.21
CA GLU A 57 -3.86 -4.55 -14.88
C GLU A 57 -3.23 -4.84 -13.52
N LEU A 58 -3.98 -5.46 -12.60
CA LEU A 58 -3.52 -5.75 -11.24
C LEU A 58 -2.19 -6.51 -11.25
N GLY A 59 -2.09 -7.55 -12.09
CA GLY A 59 -0.84 -8.33 -12.21
C GLY A 59 0.36 -7.49 -12.66
N LYS A 60 0.15 -6.53 -13.59
CA LYS A 60 1.20 -5.61 -14.03
C LYS A 60 1.61 -4.67 -12.90
N ARG A 61 0.64 -4.08 -12.20
CA ARG A 61 0.91 -3.17 -11.07
C ARG A 61 1.66 -3.85 -9.93
N VAL A 62 1.26 -5.07 -9.56
CA VAL A 62 1.99 -5.88 -8.56
C VAL A 62 3.42 -6.13 -9.02
N LYS A 63 3.63 -6.52 -10.29
CA LYS A 63 4.97 -6.74 -10.83
C LYS A 63 5.84 -5.49 -10.72
N THR A 64 5.31 -4.32 -11.09
CA THR A 64 6.04 -3.04 -10.98
C THR A 64 6.43 -2.70 -9.55
N VAL A 65 5.57 -2.97 -8.56
CA VAL A 65 5.89 -2.74 -7.13
C VAL A 65 7.04 -3.65 -6.69
N LEU A 66 7.04 -4.92 -7.12
CA LEU A 66 8.11 -5.86 -6.79
C LEU A 66 9.43 -5.52 -7.51
N GLU A 67 9.38 -5.07 -8.75
CA GLU A 67 10.56 -4.66 -9.52
C GLU A 67 11.26 -3.44 -8.90
N LYS A 68 10.50 -2.45 -8.42
CA LYS A 68 11.06 -1.26 -7.73
C LYS A 68 11.80 -1.57 -6.43
N LYS A 69 11.51 -2.69 -5.79
CA LYS A 69 12.22 -3.13 -4.57
C LYS A 69 13.57 -3.79 -4.89
N ASN A 70 13.71 -4.36 -6.10
CA ASN A 70 14.90 -5.09 -6.52
C ASN A 70 15.91 -4.23 -7.29
N GLY A 71 15.63 -2.94 -7.46
CA GLY A 71 16.47 -1.97 -8.16
C GLY A 71 17.19 -1.01 -7.23
#